data_AF-A0A9E5IH08-F1
#
_entry.id   AF-A0A9E5IH08-F1
#
_cell.length_a   1.000
_cell.length_b   1.000
_cell.length_c   1.000
_cell.angle_alpha   90.00
_cell.angle_beta   90.00
_cell.angle_gamma   90.00
#
_symmetry.space_group_name_H-M   'P 1'
#
loop_
_entity.id
_entity.type
_entity.pdbx_description
1 polymer ?
#
loop_
_entity_poly.entity_id
_entity_poly.type
_entity_poly.pdbx_seq_one_letter_code
_entity_poly.pdbx_strand_id
1 'polypeptide(L)'
;MIHFTVPGIAAPQGSKKAFRTKGGRIALVESSPNVKPYRASVASAAYAAGAKVLHGPIFITVVFQFVRPKSHYTAKGALRDA
;
A
#
# COMPACT_ATOMS: atom_id res chain seq x y z
N MET A 1 17.48 -13.80 -0.62
CA MET A 1 16.31 -13.21 0.06
C MET A 1 16.40 -11.70 -0.14
N ILE A 2 15.33 -11.03 -0.57
CA ILE A 2 15.35 -9.59 -0.86
C ILE A 2 14.50 -8.89 0.21
N HIS A 3 15.02 -7.80 0.76
CA HIS A 3 14.33 -6.95 1.72
C HIS A 3 14.37 -5.51 1.22
N PHE A 4 13.24 -4.82 1.29
CA PHE A 4 13.17 -3.41 0.96
C PHE A 4 12.06 -2.73 1.77
N THR A 5 12.25 -1.45 2.01
CA THR A 5 11.25 -0.57 2.63
C THR A 5 10.62 0.28 1.53
N VAL A 6 9.30 0.39 1.58
CA VAL A 6 8.56 1.25 0.66
C VAL A 6 8.32 2.59 1.35
N PRO A 7 8.85 3.70 0.82
CA PRO A 7 8.64 5.01 1.44
C PRO A 7 7.19 5.48 1.26
N GLY A 8 6.70 6.23 2.24
CA GLY A 8 5.39 6.87 2.22
C GLY A 8 4.29 6.09 2.95
N ILE A 9 3.09 6.65 2.93
CA ILE A 9 1.91 6.06 3.59
C ILE A 9 1.39 4.91 2.73
N ALA A 10 1.23 3.73 3.34
CA ALA A 10 0.66 2.58 2.66
C ALA A 10 -0.77 2.87 2.17
N ALA A 11 -1.01 2.62 0.88
CA ALA A 11 -2.35 2.72 0.27
C ALA A 11 -2.79 1.33 -0.23
N PRO A 12 -3.39 0.49 0.63
CA PRO A 12 -3.90 -0.81 0.22
C PRO A 12 -4.99 -0.67 -0.86
N GLN A 13 -5.05 -1.65 -1.76
CA GLN A 13 -5.83 -1.60 -3.01
C GLN A 13 -7.34 -1.38 -2.82
N GLY A 14 -7.92 -1.81 -1.68
CA GLY A 14 -9.33 -1.61 -1.38
C GLY A 14 -10.28 -2.25 -2.40
N SER A 15 -11.55 -1.86 -2.31
CA SER A 15 -12.60 -2.28 -3.24
C SER A 15 -12.50 -1.55 -4.58
N LYS A 16 -13.05 -2.16 -5.63
CA LYS A 16 -13.16 -1.54 -6.96
C LYS A 16 -14.56 -1.03 -7.20
N LYS A 17 -14.68 0.03 -7.98
CA LYS A 17 -15.95 0.59 -8.44
C LYS A 17 -16.18 0.23 -9.91
N ALA A 18 -17.39 -0.17 -10.25
CA ALA A 18 -17.80 -0.45 -11.62
C ALA A 18 -18.39 0.82 -12.26
N PHE A 19 -17.97 1.14 -13.48
CA PHE A 19 -18.47 2.29 -14.25
C PHE A 19 -18.79 1.88 -15.68
N ARG A 20 -19.91 2.37 -16.22
CA ARG A 20 -20.25 2.16 -17.63
C ARG A 20 -19.48 3.16 -18.50
N THR A 21 -18.68 2.65 -19.41
CA THR A 21 -17.95 3.44 -20.41
C THR A 21 -18.90 4.00 -21.47
N LYS A 22 -18.48 5.03 -22.20
CA LYS A 22 -19.26 5.61 -23.31
C LYS A 22 -19.61 4.59 -24.41
N GLY A 23 -18.75 3.58 -24.61
CA GLY A 23 -19.00 2.46 -25.54
C GLY A 23 -19.84 1.32 -24.95
N GLY A 24 -20.48 1.52 -23.79
CA GLY A 24 -21.42 0.57 -23.19
C GLY A 24 -20.80 -0.53 -22.30
N ARG A 25 -19.47 -0.71 -22.30
CA ARG A 25 -18.76 -1.72 -21.49
C ARG A 25 -18.64 -1.29 -20.02
N ILE A 26 -18.54 -2.24 -19.09
CA ILE A 26 -18.25 -1.97 -17.68
C ILE A 26 -16.73 -1.96 -17.45
N ALA A 27 -16.22 -0.88 -16.88
CA ALA A 27 -14.84 -0.73 -16.44
C ALA A 27 -14.77 -0.78 -14.90
N LEU A 28 -13.86 -1.58 -14.36
CA LEU A 28 -13.54 -1.63 -12.93
C LEU A 28 -12.38 -0.69 -12.65
N VAL A 29 -12.61 0.29 -11.78
CA VAL A 29 -11.64 1.34 -11.42
C VAL A 29 -11.35 1.24 -9.93
N GLU A 30 -10.11 1.53 -9.52
CA GLU A 30 -9.77 1.57 -8.09
C GLU A 30 -10.61 2.64 -7.39
N SER A 31 -11.13 2.31 -6.21
CA SER A 31 -11.94 3.26 -5.42
C SER A 31 -11.10 4.38 -4.81
N SER A 32 -9.80 4.14 -4.59
CA SER A 32 -8.87 5.05 -3.96
C SER A 32 -7.85 5.58 -4.99
N PRO A 33 -7.70 6.92 -5.11
CA PRO A 33 -6.70 7.51 -6.01
C PRO A 33 -5.26 7.24 -5.54
N ASN A 34 -5.07 6.87 -4.27
CA ASN A 34 -3.75 6.69 -3.66
C ASN A 34 -3.09 5.35 -4.02
N VAL A 35 -3.85 4.38 -4.55
CA VAL A 35 -3.34 3.04 -4.88
C VAL A 35 -2.34 3.08 -6.02
N LYS A 36 -2.64 3.83 -7.08
CA LYS A 36 -1.77 3.93 -8.27
C LYS A 36 -0.37 4.47 -7.92
N PRO A 37 -0.21 5.63 -7.25
CA PRO A 37 1.11 6.11 -6.88
C PRO A 37 1.81 5.19 -5.87
N TYR A 38 1.09 4.60 -4.91
CA TYR A 38 1.70 3.68 -3.95
C TYR A 38 2.27 2.42 -4.60
N ARG A 39 1.57 1.83 -5.58
CA ARG A 39 2.10 0.69 -6.36
C ARG A 39 3.39 1.07 -7.11
N ALA A 40 3.47 2.29 -7.64
CA ALA A 40 4.68 2.77 -8.29
C ALA A 40 5.86 2.84 -7.30
N SER A 41 5.62 3.31 -6.07
CA SER A 41 6.63 3.30 -5.01
C SER A 41 7.09 1.89 -4.64
N VAL A 42 6.16 0.92 -4.50
CA VAL A 42 6.50 -0.48 -4.22
C VAL A 42 7.38 -1.05 -5.34
N ALA A 43 6.99 -0.86 -6.60
CA ALA A 43 7.75 -1.35 -7.75
C ALA A 43 9.15 -0.72 -7.80
N SER A 44 9.24 0.59 -7.63
CA SER A 44 10.52 1.32 -7.59
C SER A 44 11.45 0.79 -6.49
N ALA A 45 10.94 0.63 -5.27
CA ALA A 45 11.72 0.11 -4.14
C ALA A 45 12.18 -1.34 -4.38
N ALA A 46 11.32 -2.19 -4.96
CA ALA A 46 11.68 -3.55 -5.32
C ALA A 46 12.78 -3.60 -6.39
N TYR A 47 12.66 -2.79 -7.45
CA TYR A 47 13.68 -2.72 -8.50
C TYR A 47 15.02 -2.22 -7.97
N ALA A 48 15.00 -1.18 -7.12
CA ALA A 48 16.22 -0.67 -6.46
C ALA A 48 16.89 -1.73 -5.57
N ALA A 49 16.10 -2.62 -4.95
CA ALA A 49 16.60 -3.76 -4.17
C ALA A 49 17.02 -4.97 -5.04
N GLY A 50 17.02 -4.85 -6.37
CA GLY A 50 17.43 -5.90 -7.29
C GLY A 50 16.41 -7.01 -7.48
N ALA A 51 15.12 -6.75 -7.21
CA ALA A 51 14.07 -7.72 -7.46
C ALA A 51 14.00 -8.10 -8.95
N LYS A 52 13.82 -9.40 -9.18
CA LYS A 52 13.63 -10.00 -10.51
C LYS A 52 12.28 -10.72 -10.52
N VAL A 53 11.79 -11.04 -11.72
CA VAL A 53 10.63 -11.92 -11.87
C VAL A 53 11.00 -13.29 -11.28
N LEU A 54 10.20 -13.74 -10.32
CA LEU A 54 10.32 -15.07 -9.72
C LEU A 54 9.25 -15.97 -10.33
N HIS A 55 9.63 -17.21 -10.64
CA HIS A 55 8.73 -18.24 -11.14
C HIS A 55 8.47 -19.29 -10.06
N GLY A 56 7.26 -19.83 -10.04
CA GLY A 56 6.82 -20.80 -9.04
C GLY A 56 6.30 -20.17 -7.75
N PRO A 57 5.99 -20.98 -6.73
CA PRO A 57 5.51 -20.50 -5.45
C PRO A 57 6.54 -19.62 -4.76
N ILE A 58 6.09 -18.51 -4.19
CA ILE A 58 6.94 -17.61 -3.40
C ILE A 58 6.32 -17.38 -2.02
N PHE A 59 7.19 -17.19 -1.04
CA PHE A 59 6.81 -16.71 0.28
C PHE A 59 7.18 -15.24 0.38
N ILE A 60 6.26 -14.42 0.90
CA ILE A 60 6.50 -13.01 1.18
C ILE A 60 6.07 -12.68 2.61
N THR A 61 6.80 -11.78 3.24
CA THR A 61 6.41 -11.15 4.50
C THR A 61 6.23 -9.66 4.24
N VAL A 62 5.07 -9.14 4.59
CA VAL A 62 4.76 -7.71 4.42
C VAL A 62 4.46 -7.14 5.80
N VAL A 63 5.19 -6.09 6.18
CA VAL A 63 5.00 -5.38 7.44
C VAL A 63 4.46 -3.99 7.13
N PHE A 64 3.29 -3.67 7.67
CA PHE A 64 2.70 -2.34 7.57
C PHE A 64 3.03 -1.53 8.82
N GLN A 65 3.69 -0.39 8.63
CA GLN A 65 3.99 0.55 9.70
C GLN A 65 2.98 1.69 9.65
N PHE A 66 2.25 1.87 10.74
CA PHE A 66 1.26 2.93 10.89
C PHE A 66 1.75 3.96 11.90
N VAL A 67 1.42 5.23 11.66
CA VAL A 67 1.59 6.26 12.68
C VAL A 67 0.77 5.85 13.90
N ARG A 68 1.36 5.95 15.09
CA ARG A 68 0.67 5.64 16.34
C ARG A 68 -0.63 6.47 16.43
N PRO A 69 -1.79 5.85 16.70
CA PRO A 69 -3.06 6.57 16.82
C PRO A 69 -2.99 7.73 17.81
N LYS A 70 -3.65 8.85 17.47
CA LYS A 70 -3.71 10.05 18.34
C LYS A 70 -4.28 9.74 19.73
N SER A 71 -5.20 8.78 19.81
CA SER A 71 -5.82 8.33 21.07
C SER A 71 -4.82 7.71 22.05
N HIS A 72 -3.62 7.31 21.60
CA HIS A 72 -2.59 6.78 22.50
C HIS A 72 -1.82 7.90 23.21
N TYR A 73 -2.08 9.16 22.86
CA TYR A 73 -1.46 10.32 23.47
C TYR A 73 -2.47 11.08 24.34
N THR A 74 -1.99 11.72 25.39
CA THR A 74 -2.71 12.73 26.16
C THR A 74 -2.87 14.01 25.33
N ALA A 75 -3.73 14.93 25.77
CA ALA A 75 -3.87 16.23 25.11
C ALA A 75 -2.56 17.05 25.07
N LYS A 76 -1.61 16.75 25.99
CA LYS A 76 -0.28 17.37 26.07
C LYS A 76 0.79 16.62 25.26
N GLY A 77 0.41 15.58 24.51
CA GLY A 77 1.34 14.81 23.67
C GLY A 77 2.14 13.71 24.39
N ALA A 78 2.01 13.58 25.72
CA ALA A 78 2.59 12.44 26.44
C ALA A 78 1.86 11.14 26.10
N LEU A 79 2.55 10.00 26.07
CA LEU A 79 1.90 8.69 25.90
C LEU A 79 0.99 8.41 27.10
N ARG A 80 -0.17 7.80 26.86
CA ARG A 80 -1.02 7.26 27.93
C ARG A 80 -0.38 5.98 28.45
N ASP A 81 -0.31 5.84 29.77
CA ASP A 81 0.08 4.57 30.39
C ASP A 81 -0.93 3.48 30.01
N ALA A 82 -0.43 2.25 29.82
CA ALA A 82 -1.19 1.11 29.30
C ALA A 82 -2.27 0.62 30.26
#